data_AF-A0A1C5PEB9-F1
#
_entry.id   AF-A0A1C5PEB9-F1
#
_cell.length_a   1.000
_cell.length_b   1.000
_cell.length_c   1.000
_cell.angle_alpha   90.00
_cell.angle_beta   90.00
_cell.angle_gamma   90.00
#
_symmetry.space_group_name_H-M   'P 1'
#
loop_
_entity.id
_entity.type
_entity.pdbx_description
1 polymer ?
#
loop_
_entity_poly.entity_id
_entity_poly.type
_entity_poly.pdbx_seq_one_letter_code
_entity_poly.pdbx_strand_id
1 'polypeptide(L)'
;MKINKNTDKITKRLFGIAVIGGIICLTACGNSQNNSENSSSAAVSAAESRTDSLLDSRVTLQAEAVGYDNGQLTFVYDGKEYTLAMDSELFEHDEKYVNGKSLSQAIINNDIGEVISAEIITDEGITKIYSCDVVSPNGEKYASGMYEDIKADVPAEEYDYKLCHKSGSVYELSNANRTITADFNDLEEWQKGKYPESADDVMFGGYLFTDGKFIIEDINLLVAVNDDGSKTYEPLTTSDYPSFFGTVQTIGDNTAEIKLTDKKTVCTVPTYYCDGELSEGLEVMVILDCSTDLFDSGKSESFDYAVICTDPAEYDPSGHEFGNIAYAKADSNNLGRFIYTEIGDIEK
;
A
#
# COMPACT_ATOMS: atom_id res chain seq x y z
N MET A 1 12.93 12.80 -45.69
CA MET A 1 11.80 13.75 -45.78
C MET A 1 10.54 12.91 -45.83
N LYS A 2 9.63 12.84 -44.85
CA LYS A 2 9.39 13.61 -43.61
C LYS A 2 9.30 12.64 -42.42
N ILE A 3 9.96 13.02 -41.33
CA ILE A 3 9.69 12.54 -39.97
C ILE A 3 8.57 13.43 -39.45
N ASN A 4 7.50 12.86 -38.89
CA ASN A 4 6.53 13.64 -38.12
C ASN A 4 6.76 13.35 -36.63
N LYS A 5 7.34 14.35 -35.97
CA LYS A 5 7.53 14.43 -34.52
C LYS A 5 6.18 14.77 -33.89
N ASN A 6 5.81 14.03 -32.86
CA ASN A 6 5.10 14.54 -31.70
C ASN A 6 5.48 13.61 -30.53
N THR A 7 6.72 13.77 -30.09
CA THR A 7 7.22 13.26 -28.83
C THR A 7 7.69 14.50 -28.11
N ASP A 8 6.82 15.10 -27.30
CA ASP A 8 7.21 16.14 -26.33
C ASP A 8 6.08 16.32 -25.31
N LYS A 9 6.49 16.21 -24.03
CA LYS A 9 5.79 16.51 -22.77
C LYS A 9 4.95 15.39 -22.16
N ILE A 10 5.61 14.48 -21.44
CA ILE A 10 5.62 14.45 -19.97
C ILE A 10 7.05 14.10 -19.58
N THR A 11 7.80 15.09 -19.13
CA THR A 11 9.13 14.90 -18.55
C THR A 11 8.90 14.33 -17.15
N LYS A 12 9.05 13.00 -16.97
CA LYS A 12 9.27 12.41 -15.64
C LYS A 12 10.42 13.19 -15.00
N ARG A 13 10.11 13.98 -13.97
CA ARG A 13 11.11 14.67 -13.15
C ARG A 13 11.80 13.61 -12.28
N LEU A 14 12.79 12.94 -12.85
CA LEU A 14 13.75 12.15 -12.07
C LEU A 14 14.58 13.14 -11.24
N PHE A 15 14.34 13.23 -9.93
CA PHE A 15 15.24 13.90 -9.01
C PHE A 15 15.93 12.85 -8.14
N GLY A 16 17.20 12.59 -8.45
CA GLY A 16 18.05 11.72 -7.64
C GLY A 16 18.31 12.35 -6.27
N ILE A 17 17.92 11.64 -5.22
CA ILE A 17 18.24 11.99 -3.84
C ILE A 17 19.70 11.60 -3.59
N ALA A 18 20.56 12.60 -3.38
CA ALA A 18 21.90 12.37 -2.85
C ALA A 18 21.82 12.32 -1.32
N VAL A 19 21.91 11.12 -0.74
CA VAL A 19 22.01 10.91 0.71
C VAL A 19 23.39 11.37 1.18
N ILE A 20 23.45 12.48 1.93
CA ILE A 20 24.66 12.87 2.69
C ILE A 20 24.40 12.52 4.15
N GLY A 21 24.99 11.40 4.61
CA GLY A 21 24.93 10.94 5.99
C GLY A 21 25.63 11.88 6.95
N GLY A 22 24.87 12.45 7.88
CA GLY A 22 25.37 13.18 9.04
C GLY A 22 24.93 12.49 10.32
N ILE A 23 25.86 11.79 10.99
CA ILE A 23 25.67 11.19 12.32
C ILE A 23 25.48 12.31 13.35
N ILE A 24 24.35 12.33 14.06
CA ILE A 24 24.17 13.15 15.27
C ILE A 24 24.28 12.24 16.50
N CYS A 25 25.38 12.37 17.24
CA CYS A 25 25.53 11.75 18.56
C CYS A 25 24.80 12.56 19.63
N LEU A 26 23.78 11.98 20.27
CA LEU A 26 23.18 12.52 21.49
C LEU A 26 24.00 12.09 22.71
N THR A 27 24.70 13.04 23.35
CA THR A 27 25.30 12.84 24.67
C THR A 27 24.24 13.02 25.75
N ALA A 28 23.93 11.93 26.47
CA ALA A 28 23.19 11.96 27.72
C ALA A 28 24.06 12.57 28.83
N CYS A 29 23.55 13.60 29.51
CA CYS A 29 24.04 14.01 30.82
C CYS A 29 22.92 13.74 31.84
N GLY A 30 23.02 12.59 32.49
CA GLY A 30 22.30 12.36 33.74
C GLY A 30 22.95 13.17 34.86
N ASN A 31 22.14 13.78 35.71
CA ASN A 31 22.57 14.09 37.06
C ASN A 31 21.41 13.86 38.04
N SER A 32 21.63 12.91 38.93
CA SER A 32 20.81 12.57 40.08
C SER A 32 21.38 13.27 41.30
N GLN A 33 20.52 13.88 42.13
CA GLN A 33 20.71 13.87 43.59
C GLN A 33 19.43 14.20 44.36
N ASN A 34 19.23 13.44 45.44
CA ASN A 34 18.05 13.29 46.29
C ASN A 34 18.01 14.21 47.54
N ASN A 35 16.80 14.26 48.13
CA ASN A 35 16.40 14.56 49.53
C ASN A 35 16.42 16.06 49.95
N SER A 36 15.44 16.64 50.68
CA SER A 36 14.75 16.19 51.91
C SER A 36 13.60 17.15 52.35
N GLU A 37 12.57 16.60 52.99
CA GLU A 37 11.71 17.13 54.10
C GLU A 37 11.13 18.57 54.14
N ASN A 38 9.79 18.63 53.91
CA ASN A 38 8.70 19.18 54.74
C ASN A 38 8.87 20.46 55.59
N SER A 39 8.05 21.50 55.32
CA SER A 39 7.12 22.14 56.29
C SER A 39 6.41 23.38 55.69
N SER A 40 5.38 23.83 56.39
CA SER A 40 4.14 24.47 55.95
C SER A 40 4.12 25.98 55.65
N SER A 41 3.14 26.35 54.81
CA SER A 41 2.30 27.56 54.81
C SER A 41 2.92 28.95 54.62
N ALA A 42 2.62 29.56 53.45
CA ALA A 42 2.09 30.92 53.35
C ALA A 42 1.50 31.16 51.95
N ALA A 43 0.20 31.45 51.89
CA ALA A 43 -0.45 31.95 50.69
C ALA A 43 -0.24 33.47 50.60
N VAL A 44 0.43 33.95 49.55
CA VAL A 44 0.24 35.32 49.04
C VAL A 44 0.39 35.30 47.52
N SER A 45 -0.72 35.64 46.89
CA SER A 45 -0.93 36.01 45.50
C SER A 45 0.19 36.85 44.87
N ALA A 46 0.72 36.36 43.76
CA ALA A 46 1.28 37.21 42.70
C ALA A 46 0.82 36.62 41.36
N ALA A 47 0.08 37.44 40.62
CA ALA A 47 -0.54 37.11 39.35
C ALA A 47 0.43 36.38 38.41
N GLU A 48 -0.07 35.29 37.85
CA GLU A 48 0.57 34.45 36.84
C GLU A 48 1.18 35.32 35.74
N SER A 49 2.50 35.37 35.77
CA SER A 49 3.34 35.88 34.71
C SER A 49 3.22 34.94 33.53
N ARG A 50 2.47 35.34 32.50
CA ARG A 50 2.77 35.09 31.08
C ARG A 50 3.34 33.70 30.77
N THR A 51 2.50 32.68 30.88
CA THR A 51 2.72 31.37 30.25
C THR A 51 1.38 30.78 29.81
N ASP A 52 0.50 31.63 29.26
CA ASP A 52 -0.88 31.25 28.94
C ASP A 52 -1.31 31.72 27.53
N SER A 53 -0.36 31.87 26.59
CA SER A 53 -0.71 32.23 25.20
C SER A 53 0.20 31.63 24.12
N LEU A 54 0.70 30.41 24.32
CA LEU A 54 1.03 29.52 23.20
C LEU A 54 -0.16 28.57 23.04
N LEU A 55 -1.30 29.13 22.65
CA LEU A 55 -2.27 28.35 21.90
C LEU A 55 -1.52 27.95 20.62
N ASP A 56 -1.31 26.65 20.42
CA ASP A 56 -0.89 26.05 19.15
C ASP A 56 -1.82 26.63 18.06
N SER A 57 -1.38 27.69 17.39
CA SER A 57 -2.13 28.33 16.33
C SER A 57 -2.06 27.39 15.13
N ARG A 58 -3.07 26.53 15.03
CA ARG A 58 -3.25 25.64 13.88
C ARG A 58 -3.86 26.41 12.73
N VAL A 59 -3.41 26.12 11.53
CA VAL A 59 -3.91 26.65 10.28
C VAL A 59 -4.28 25.50 9.36
N THR A 60 -5.37 25.69 8.60
CA THR A 60 -5.82 24.75 7.58
C THR A 60 -5.32 25.23 6.22
N LEU A 61 -4.63 24.35 5.50
CA LEU A 61 -4.13 24.59 4.15
C LEU A 61 -4.93 23.77 3.15
N GLN A 62 -5.23 24.37 2.00
CA GLN A 62 -5.66 23.64 0.82
C GLN A 62 -4.45 23.53 -0.10
N ALA A 63 -3.92 22.32 -0.26
CA ALA A 63 -2.65 22.04 -0.89
C ALA A 63 -2.76 20.92 -1.92
N GLU A 64 -1.79 20.85 -2.83
CA GLU A 64 -1.61 19.70 -3.72
C GLU A 64 -0.76 18.66 -2.98
N ALA A 65 -1.31 17.48 -2.69
CA ALA A 65 -0.57 16.36 -2.14
C ALA A 65 0.18 15.65 -3.29
N VAL A 66 1.49 15.51 -3.14
CA VAL A 66 2.39 15.04 -4.21
C VAL A 66 2.92 13.63 -3.94
N GLY A 67 3.11 13.27 -2.68
CA GLY A 67 3.63 11.95 -2.32
C GLY A 67 3.54 11.71 -0.82
N TYR A 68 3.32 10.46 -0.43
CA TYR A 68 3.47 10.01 0.94
C TYR A 68 4.36 8.76 0.97
N ASP A 69 5.54 8.88 1.56
CA ASP A 69 6.52 7.80 1.62
C ASP A 69 7.31 7.87 2.93
N ASN A 70 7.64 6.71 3.49
CA ASN A 70 8.50 6.59 4.68
C ASN A 70 8.08 7.51 5.84
N GLY A 71 6.77 7.62 6.10
CA GLY A 71 6.21 8.47 7.15
C GLY A 71 6.39 9.97 6.92
N GLN A 72 6.49 10.40 5.65
CA GLN A 72 6.62 11.79 5.25
C GLN A 72 5.60 12.14 4.18
N LEU A 73 4.88 13.24 4.38
CA LEU A 73 4.00 13.84 3.37
C LEU A 73 4.76 14.93 2.61
N THR A 74 4.77 14.83 1.28
CA THR A 74 5.22 15.89 0.37
C THR A 74 4.01 16.57 -0.26
N PHE A 75 3.94 17.90 -0.16
CA PHE A 75 2.84 18.69 -0.68
C PHE A 75 3.29 20.07 -1.17
N VAL A 76 2.53 20.65 -2.09
CA VAL A 76 2.76 21.99 -2.63
C VAL A 76 1.69 22.95 -2.13
N TYR A 77 2.13 24.03 -1.48
CA TYR A 77 1.28 25.12 -1.00
C TYR A 77 1.90 26.47 -1.38
N ASP A 78 1.10 27.34 -1.98
CA ASP A 78 1.52 28.67 -2.47
C ASP A 78 2.79 28.62 -3.36
N GLY A 79 2.85 27.62 -4.25
CA GLY A 79 3.96 27.41 -5.19
C GLY A 79 5.28 26.96 -4.54
N LYS A 80 5.26 26.57 -3.25
CA LYS A 80 6.40 26.00 -2.54
C LYS A 80 6.11 24.56 -2.15
N GLU A 81 7.13 23.73 -2.27
CA GLU A 81 7.10 22.32 -1.86
C GLU A 81 7.55 22.18 -0.41
N TYR A 82 6.83 21.35 0.34
CA TYR A 82 7.12 21.00 1.73
C TYR A 82 7.16 19.48 1.83
N THR A 83 8.13 18.96 2.57
CA THR A 83 8.20 17.55 2.95
C THR A 83 8.33 17.49 4.46
N LEU A 84 7.32 16.96 5.14
CA LEU A 84 7.24 16.94 6.59
C LEU A 84 6.91 15.53 7.07
N ALA A 85 7.48 15.14 8.21
CA ALA A 85 7.11 13.91 8.88
C ALA A 85 5.63 13.92 9.26
N MET A 86 4.92 12.84 8.91
CA MET A 86 3.52 12.62 9.19
C MET A 86 3.29 11.13 9.39
N ASP A 87 2.74 10.77 10.55
CA ASP A 87 2.29 9.40 10.79
C ASP A 87 1.02 9.13 9.94
N SER A 88 0.89 7.94 9.37
CA SER A 88 -0.28 7.54 8.56
C SER A 88 -1.58 7.57 9.37
N GLU A 89 -1.49 7.47 10.70
CA GLU A 89 -2.63 7.64 11.61
C GLU A 89 -3.26 9.04 11.57
N LEU A 90 -2.61 10.00 10.90
CA LEU A 90 -3.10 11.37 10.73
C LEU A 90 -3.96 11.56 9.48
N PHE A 91 -4.23 10.50 8.70
CA PHE A 91 -5.27 10.50 7.67
C PHE A 91 -6.66 10.37 8.32
N GLU A 92 -7.46 11.44 8.32
CA GLU A 92 -8.68 11.56 9.15
C GLU A 92 -9.84 10.64 8.74
N HIS A 93 -9.84 10.13 7.51
CA HIS A 93 -10.97 9.37 6.93
C HIS A 93 -10.58 7.99 6.38
N ASP A 94 -9.36 7.55 6.63
CA ASP A 94 -8.94 6.21 6.22
C ASP A 94 -9.51 5.14 7.14
N GLU A 95 -10.10 4.12 6.53
CA GLU A 95 -10.52 2.91 7.24
C GLU A 95 -9.28 2.10 7.60
N LYS A 96 -9.13 1.81 8.91
CA LYS A 96 -7.94 1.15 9.45
C LYS A 96 -8.00 -0.35 9.21
N TYR A 97 -7.48 -0.83 8.08
CA TYR A 97 -7.25 -2.25 7.87
C TYR A 97 -5.92 -2.72 8.50
N VAL A 98 -5.85 -4.02 8.84
CA VAL A 98 -4.82 -4.61 9.71
C VAL A 98 -3.41 -4.68 9.06
N ASN A 99 -3.24 -4.23 7.81
CA ASN A 99 -2.01 -4.37 7.04
C ASN A 99 -1.35 -3.05 6.58
N GLY A 100 -1.85 -1.90 7.03
CA GLY A 100 -1.02 -0.68 7.11
C GLY A 100 -0.84 0.15 5.83
N LYS A 101 -1.36 -0.25 4.67
CA LYS A 101 -1.47 0.67 3.51
C LYS A 101 -2.75 1.49 3.63
N SER A 102 -2.57 2.80 3.49
CA SER A 102 -3.61 3.80 3.62
C SER A 102 -4.23 4.06 2.24
N LEU A 103 -5.57 4.03 2.11
CA LEU A 103 -6.24 4.40 0.86
C LEU A 103 -5.84 5.83 0.46
N SER A 104 -5.72 6.74 1.42
CA SER A 104 -5.18 8.09 1.20
C SER A 104 -3.77 8.05 0.60
N GLN A 105 -2.87 7.18 1.09
CA GLN A 105 -1.55 6.99 0.51
C GLN A 105 -1.63 6.49 -0.94
N ALA A 106 -2.48 5.51 -1.24
CA ALA A 106 -2.67 5.00 -2.60
C ALA A 106 -3.20 6.10 -3.55
N ILE A 107 -4.13 6.93 -3.08
CA ILE A 107 -4.65 8.07 -3.84
C ILE A 107 -3.55 9.11 -4.08
N ILE A 108 -2.77 9.48 -3.05
CA ILE A 108 -1.68 10.46 -3.18
C ILE A 108 -0.60 9.97 -4.15
N ASN A 109 -0.19 8.71 -4.01
CA ASN A 109 0.88 8.09 -4.81
C ASN A 109 0.36 7.47 -6.12
N ASN A 110 -0.82 7.86 -6.58
CA ASN A 110 -1.49 7.19 -7.68
C ASN A 110 -0.64 7.14 -8.97
N ASP A 111 -0.57 5.96 -9.59
CA ASP A 111 0.15 5.76 -10.86
C ASP A 111 -0.65 6.24 -12.10
N ILE A 112 -1.90 6.62 -11.89
CA ILE A 112 -2.81 7.11 -12.94
C ILE A 112 -2.62 8.60 -13.28
N GLY A 113 -1.75 9.30 -12.53
CA GLY A 113 -1.29 10.67 -12.80
C GLY A 113 -2.30 11.76 -12.44
N GLU A 114 -3.24 11.49 -11.54
CA GLU A 114 -4.20 12.47 -11.03
C GLU A 114 -3.55 13.41 -10.01
N VAL A 115 -3.88 14.70 -10.13
CA VAL A 115 -3.43 15.72 -9.18
C VAL A 115 -4.37 15.70 -7.97
N ILE A 116 -3.79 15.48 -6.79
CA ILE A 116 -4.55 15.29 -5.56
C ILE A 116 -4.58 16.57 -4.76
N SER A 117 -5.78 17.04 -4.42
CA SER A 117 -5.96 18.10 -3.44
C SER A 117 -6.10 17.47 -2.05
N ALA A 118 -5.54 18.15 -1.04
CA ALA A 118 -5.65 17.74 0.34
C ALA A 118 -5.90 18.96 1.24
N GLU A 119 -6.71 18.74 2.27
CA GLU A 119 -6.83 19.65 3.40
C GLU A 119 -5.81 19.24 4.46
N ILE A 120 -4.84 20.10 4.76
CA ILE A 120 -3.75 19.81 5.71
C ILE A 120 -3.85 20.77 6.88
N ILE A 121 -3.94 20.23 8.10
CA ILE A 121 -3.88 21.02 9.33
C ILE A 121 -2.43 21.04 9.83
N THR A 122 -1.86 22.23 9.96
CA THR A 122 -0.46 22.45 10.36
C THR A 122 -0.32 23.60 11.35
N ASP A 123 0.87 23.85 11.88
CA ASP A 123 1.19 25.07 12.63
C ASP A 123 1.38 26.26 11.69
N GLU A 124 1.27 27.50 12.19
CA GLU A 124 1.46 28.72 11.37
C GLU A 124 2.79 28.75 10.58
N GLY A 125 3.82 28.05 11.06
CA GLY A 125 5.14 27.94 10.42
C GLY A 125 5.27 26.85 9.36
N ILE A 126 4.26 25.99 9.17
CA ILE A 126 4.31 24.80 8.29
C ILE A 126 5.53 23.92 8.62
N THR A 127 5.67 23.56 9.90
CA THR A 127 6.76 22.73 10.41
C THR A 127 6.29 21.38 10.95
N LYS A 128 5.00 21.24 11.24
CA LYS A 128 4.39 20.02 11.77
C LYS A 128 2.98 19.81 11.20
N ILE A 129 2.69 18.59 10.77
CA ILE A 129 1.34 18.19 10.35
C ILE A 129 0.58 17.60 11.56
N TYR A 130 -0.68 17.99 11.69
CA TYR A 130 -1.60 17.51 12.71
C TYR A 130 -2.70 16.61 12.13
N SER A 131 -3.06 16.82 10.87
CA SER A 131 -3.90 15.92 10.08
C SER A 131 -3.81 16.23 8.59
N CYS A 132 -4.15 15.25 7.79
CA CYS A 132 -4.31 15.36 6.35
C CYS A 132 -5.61 14.66 5.96
N ASP A 133 -6.52 15.38 5.32
CA ASP A 133 -7.68 14.80 4.66
C ASP A 133 -7.47 14.88 3.15
N VAL A 134 -7.50 13.73 2.48
CA VAL A 134 -7.37 13.65 1.03
C VAL A 134 -8.73 14.02 0.42
N VAL A 135 -9.00 15.32 0.40
CA VAL A 135 -10.17 15.90 -0.23
C VAL A 135 -9.88 16.03 -1.72
N SER A 136 -10.11 14.98 -2.50
CA SER A 136 -10.11 15.18 -3.95
C SER A 136 -11.41 15.90 -4.34
N PRO A 137 -11.37 17.13 -4.88
CA PRO A 137 -12.50 17.66 -5.65
C PRO A 137 -12.77 16.83 -6.92
N ASN A 138 -11.93 15.81 -7.20
CA ASN A 138 -11.96 15.00 -8.42
C ASN A 138 -12.36 13.54 -8.17
N GLY A 139 -12.91 13.13 -7.02
CA GLY A 139 -13.37 11.74 -6.83
C GLY A 139 -14.15 11.49 -5.55
N GLU A 140 -14.68 10.28 -5.38
CA GLU A 140 -15.38 9.84 -4.18
C GLU A 140 -15.15 8.34 -3.91
N LYS A 141 -15.30 7.92 -2.64
CA LYS A 141 -15.34 6.49 -2.30
C LYS A 141 -16.52 5.85 -3.03
N TYR A 142 -16.24 4.77 -3.74
CA TYR A 142 -17.21 4.05 -4.55
C TYR A 142 -17.22 2.58 -4.14
N ALA A 143 -18.41 2.04 -3.94
CA ALA A 143 -18.57 0.64 -3.65
C ALA A 143 -19.70 0.05 -4.51
N SER A 144 -19.45 -1.10 -5.12
CA SER A 144 -20.44 -1.80 -5.93
C SER A 144 -21.38 -2.57 -5.00
N GLY A 145 -22.52 -1.96 -4.65
CA GLY A 145 -23.59 -2.64 -3.90
C GLY A 145 -23.20 -3.16 -2.52
N MET A 146 -22.02 -2.80 -2.01
CA MET A 146 -21.58 -3.06 -0.64
C MET A 146 -22.44 -2.22 0.29
N TYR A 147 -23.33 -2.91 1.00
CA TYR A 147 -24.10 -2.40 2.13
C TYR A 147 -25.15 -1.33 1.80
N GLU A 148 -26.40 -1.78 1.95
CA GLU A 148 -27.62 -0.98 2.14
C GLU A 148 -28.24 -0.36 0.87
N ASP A 149 -29.51 -0.67 0.65
CA ASP A 149 -30.43 -0.06 -0.32
C ASP A 149 -30.31 -0.41 -1.82
N ILE A 150 -30.06 -1.68 -2.17
CA ILE A 150 -30.60 -2.17 -3.46
C ILE A 150 -32.13 -2.11 -3.34
N LYS A 151 -32.73 -1.05 -3.90
CA LYS A 151 -34.19 -0.92 -3.98
C LYS A 151 -34.72 -2.13 -4.71
N ALA A 152 -35.77 -2.75 -4.17
CA ALA A 152 -36.39 -3.96 -4.72
C ALA A 152 -36.85 -3.87 -6.19
N ASP A 153 -36.82 -2.67 -6.77
CA ASP A 153 -37.25 -2.37 -8.14
C ASP A 153 -36.09 -2.19 -9.15
N VAL A 154 -34.82 -2.31 -8.74
CA VAL A 154 -33.67 -2.19 -9.66
C VAL A 154 -33.33 -3.57 -10.26
N PRO A 155 -33.25 -3.73 -11.59
CA PRO A 155 -32.87 -4.99 -12.23
C PRO A 155 -31.46 -5.45 -11.85
N ALA A 156 -31.26 -6.77 -11.75
CA ALA A 156 -29.96 -7.38 -11.45
C ALA A 156 -28.84 -6.88 -12.36
N GLU A 157 -29.09 -6.80 -13.67
CA GLU A 157 -28.09 -6.30 -14.63
C GLU A 157 -27.62 -4.85 -14.38
N GLU A 158 -28.36 -4.06 -13.61
CA GLU A 158 -28.03 -2.66 -13.30
C GLU A 158 -27.15 -2.51 -12.05
N TYR A 159 -27.03 -3.56 -11.23
CA TYR A 159 -26.21 -3.55 -10.01
C TYR A 159 -25.18 -4.69 -9.93
N ASP A 160 -25.44 -5.86 -10.51
CA ASP A 160 -24.50 -6.98 -10.55
C ASP A 160 -23.37 -6.69 -11.55
N TYR A 161 -22.16 -6.55 -11.04
CA TYR A 161 -20.97 -6.35 -11.85
C TYR A 161 -20.39 -7.68 -12.32
N LYS A 162 -19.88 -7.68 -13.56
CA LYS A 162 -19.06 -8.74 -14.14
C LYS A 162 -17.61 -8.32 -14.12
N LEU A 163 -16.75 -9.24 -13.73
CA LEU A 163 -15.30 -9.14 -13.85
C LEU A 163 -14.87 -9.76 -15.19
N CYS A 164 -13.98 -9.09 -15.91
CA CYS A 164 -13.38 -9.60 -17.14
C CYS A 164 -11.90 -9.19 -17.20
N HIS A 165 -11.00 -10.16 -17.28
CA HIS A 165 -9.55 -9.91 -17.40
C HIS A 165 -9.24 -9.26 -18.74
N LYS A 166 -8.34 -8.26 -18.74
CA LYS A 166 -7.91 -7.55 -19.95
C LYS A 166 -6.47 -7.89 -20.29
N SER A 167 -5.55 -7.61 -19.37
CA SER A 167 -4.13 -7.87 -19.56
C SER A 167 -3.36 -7.67 -18.26
N GLY A 168 -2.47 -8.60 -17.92
CA GLY A 168 -1.62 -8.47 -16.73
C GLY A 168 -2.46 -8.38 -15.46
N SER A 169 -2.28 -7.29 -14.71
CA SER A 169 -3.07 -6.97 -13.51
C SER A 169 -4.36 -6.20 -13.82
N VAL A 170 -4.63 -5.85 -15.09
CA VAL A 170 -5.75 -4.98 -15.45
C VAL A 170 -7.02 -5.79 -15.69
N TYR A 171 -8.08 -5.43 -14.97
CA TYR A 171 -9.41 -6.01 -15.08
C TYR A 171 -10.47 -4.96 -15.41
N GLU A 172 -11.53 -5.41 -16.07
CA GLU A 172 -12.73 -4.63 -16.35
C GLU A 172 -13.87 -5.11 -15.46
N LEU A 173 -14.52 -4.16 -14.79
CA LEU A 173 -15.69 -4.34 -13.95
C LEU A 173 -16.86 -3.67 -14.66
N SER A 174 -17.85 -4.43 -15.12
CA SER A 174 -18.96 -3.87 -15.90
C SER A 174 -20.34 -4.37 -15.49
N ASN A 175 -21.33 -3.49 -15.59
CA ASN A 175 -22.75 -3.81 -15.54
C ASN A 175 -23.49 -3.05 -16.66
N ALA A 176 -24.82 -3.04 -16.65
CA ALA A 176 -25.61 -2.35 -17.69
C ALA A 176 -25.41 -0.82 -17.72
N ASN A 177 -24.99 -0.23 -16.60
CA ASN A 177 -24.90 1.22 -16.42
C ASN A 177 -23.48 1.77 -16.60
N ARG A 178 -22.46 0.96 -16.34
CA ARG A 178 -21.08 1.42 -16.27
C ARG A 178 -20.08 0.31 -16.57
N THR A 179 -18.93 0.75 -17.07
CA THR A 179 -17.70 -0.03 -17.16
C THR A 179 -16.61 0.74 -16.44
N ILE A 180 -15.89 0.07 -15.53
CA ILE A 180 -14.75 0.57 -14.78
C ILE A 180 -13.54 -0.31 -15.13
N THR A 181 -12.39 0.30 -15.32
CA THR A 181 -11.11 -0.43 -15.46
C THR A 181 -10.32 -0.22 -14.17
N ALA A 182 -9.82 -1.30 -13.60
CA ALA A 182 -9.05 -1.30 -12.37
C ALA A 182 -7.72 -2.04 -12.60
N ASP A 183 -6.64 -1.53 -12.00
CA ASP A 183 -5.37 -2.25 -11.92
C ASP A 183 -5.31 -2.97 -10.57
N PHE A 184 -5.28 -4.30 -10.58
CA PHE A 184 -5.25 -5.09 -9.35
C PHE A 184 -3.88 -5.04 -8.65
N ASN A 185 -2.89 -4.30 -9.18
CA ASN A 185 -1.72 -3.92 -8.39
C ASN A 185 -2.06 -2.99 -7.23
N ASP A 186 -3.17 -2.24 -7.32
CA ASP A 186 -3.65 -1.35 -6.26
C ASP A 186 -4.16 -2.14 -5.04
N LEU A 187 -4.55 -3.42 -5.23
CA LEU A 187 -5.01 -4.28 -4.14
C LEU A 187 -3.87 -4.58 -3.15
N GLU A 188 -4.26 -4.84 -1.90
CA GLU A 188 -3.35 -5.39 -0.89
C GLU A 188 -2.76 -6.75 -1.33
N GLU A 189 -1.54 -7.06 -0.89
CA GLU A 189 -0.81 -8.27 -1.31
C GLU A 189 -1.56 -9.56 -1.01
N TRP A 190 -2.35 -9.57 0.07
CA TRP A 190 -3.16 -10.74 0.47
C TRP A 190 -4.38 -10.96 -0.42
N GLN A 191 -4.86 -9.93 -1.14
CA GLN A 191 -5.93 -10.04 -2.16
C GLN A 191 -5.39 -10.18 -3.57
N LYS A 192 -4.14 -9.77 -3.86
CA LYS A 192 -3.49 -10.10 -5.14
C LYS A 192 -3.53 -11.60 -5.29
N GLY A 193 -4.24 -12.10 -6.31
CA GLY A 193 -4.63 -13.50 -6.43
C GLY A 193 -4.76 -13.94 -7.88
N LYS A 194 -4.94 -15.25 -8.09
CA LYS A 194 -5.22 -15.81 -9.41
C LYS A 194 -6.71 -15.66 -9.75
N TYR A 195 -7.14 -14.42 -10.01
CA TYR A 195 -8.51 -14.13 -10.41
C TYR A 195 -8.86 -14.83 -11.74
N PRO A 196 -10.12 -15.28 -11.91
CA PRO A 196 -10.55 -15.92 -13.14
C PRO A 196 -10.54 -14.93 -14.31
N GLU A 197 -10.41 -15.44 -15.54
CA GLU A 197 -10.54 -14.65 -16.76
C GLU A 197 -11.88 -13.91 -16.84
N SER A 198 -12.93 -14.48 -16.24
CA SER A 198 -14.22 -13.83 -16.07
C SER A 198 -14.93 -14.35 -14.82
N ALA A 199 -15.63 -13.47 -14.10
CA ALA A 199 -16.58 -13.84 -13.06
C ALA A 199 -17.85 -13.00 -13.20
N ASP A 200 -18.99 -13.62 -12.96
CA ASP A 200 -20.25 -12.89 -12.79
C ASP A 200 -20.40 -12.51 -11.32
N ASP A 201 -21.07 -11.40 -11.06
CA ASP A 201 -21.55 -11.03 -9.74
C ASP A 201 -20.40 -10.86 -8.74
N VAL A 202 -19.66 -9.77 -8.91
CA VAL A 202 -18.55 -9.38 -8.02
C VAL A 202 -18.90 -8.14 -7.23
N MET A 203 -18.36 -8.05 -6.02
CA MET A 203 -18.42 -6.85 -5.19
C MET A 203 -17.03 -6.25 -5.03
N PHE A 204 -16.90 -4.93 -5.10
CA PHE A 204 -15.64 -4.24 -4.95
C PHE A 204 -15.85 -2.85 -4.34
N GLY A 205 -14.83 -2.39 -3.63
CA GLY A 205 -14.69 -1.06 -3.07
C GLY A 205 -13.48 -0.35 -3.67
N GLY A 206 -13.48 0.97 -3.62
CA GLY A 206 -12.32 1.77 -4.00
C GLY A 206 -12.62 3.25 -4.13
N TYR A 207 -11.75 3.96 -4.84
CA TYR A 207 -11.87 5.40 -5.06
C TYR A 207 -12.07 5.71 -6.54
N LEU A 208 -13.20 6.31 -6.88
CA LEU A 208 -13.57 6.65 -8.26
C LEU A 208 -13.34 8.14 -8.52
N PHE A 209 -12.49 8.43 -9.50
CA PHE A 209 -12.25 9.77 -9.97
C PHE A 209 -13.35 10.23 -10.96
N THR A 210 -13.56 11.54 -11.02
CA THR A 210 -14.57 12.24 -11.83
C THR A 210 -14.38 12.07 -13.33
N ASP A 211 -13.16 11.75 -13.77
CA ASP A 211 -12.84 11.40 -15.15
C ASP A 211 -13.06 9.90 -15.47
N GLY A 212 -13.44 9.11 -14.47
CA GLY A 212 -13.75 7.69 -14.58
C GLY A 212 -12.59 6.75 -14.24
N LYS A 213 -11.40 7.27 -13.90
CA LYS A 213 -10.30 6.44 -13.36
C LYS A 213 -10.66 5.89 -11.99
N PHE A 214 -10.09 4.75 -11.61
CA PHE A 214 -10.46 4.05 -10.39
C PHE A 214 -9.23 3.41 -9.76
N ILE A 215 -9.08 3.59 -8.44
CA ILE A 215 -8.14 2.86 -7.60
C ILE A 215 -8.97 1.85 -6.81
N ILE A 216 -8.68 0.57 -6.99
CA ILE A 216 -9.41 -0.49 -6.30
C ILE A 216 -8.84 -0.70 -4.90
N GLU A 217 -9.71 -0.81 -3.91
CA GLU A 217 -9.35 -1.06 -2.50
C GLU A 217 -9.58 -2.52 -2.15
N ASP A 218 -10.73 -3.08 -2.55
CA ASP A 218 -11.07 -4.47 -2.30
C ASP A 218 -11.90 -5.07 -3.43
N ILE A 219 -11.85 -6.40 -3.55
CA ILE A 219 -12.78 -7.17 -4.38
C ILE A 219 -13.11 -8.54 -3.78
N ASN A 220 -14.38 -8.91 -3.86
CA ASN A 220 -14.93 -10.17 -3.41
C ASN A 220 -15.70 -10.85 -4.54
N LEU A 221 -15.52 -12.17 -4.65
CA LEU A 221 -16.20 -13.01 -5.65
C LEU A 221 -17.40 -13.71 -5.02
N LEU A 222 -18.47 -13.88 -5.79
CA LEU A 222 -19.61 -14.70 -5.36
C LEU A 222 -19.17 -16.16 -5.17
N VAL A 223 -19.40 -16.70 -3.97
CA VAL A 223 -19.10 -18.12 -3.66
C VAL A 223 -20.35 -18.97 -3.49
N ALA A 224 -21.48 -18.38 -3.10
CA ALA A 224 -22.73 -19.11 -2.92
C ALA A 224 -23.95 -18.20 -3.08
N VAL A 225 -25.03 -18.79 -3.61
CA VAL A 225 -26.39 -18.25 -3.49
C VAL A 225 -27.14 -19.15 -2.51
N ASN A 226 -27.57 -18.59 -1.40
CA ASN A 226 -28.25 -19.30 -0.32
C ASN A 226 -29.71 -19.61 -0.70
N ASP A 227 -30.35 -20.52 0.02
CA ASP A 227 -31.73 -20.96 -0.24
C ASP A 227 -32.76 -19.81 -0.17
N ASP A 228 -32.45 -18.75 0.57
CA ASP A 228 -33.28 -17.54 0.69
C ASP A 228 -33.03 -16.51 -0.42
N GLY A 229 -32.13 -16.82 -1.37
CA GLY A 229 -31.72 -15.93 -2.46
C GLY A 229 -30.65 -14.91 -2.07
N SER A 230 -30.19 -14.89 -0.82
CA SER A 230 -29.04 -14.05 -0.43
C SER A 230 -27.75 -14.58 -1.06
N LYS A 231 -26.82 -13.68 -1.34
CA LYS A 231 -25.54 -13.96 -1.98
C LYS A 231 -24.42 -13.86 -0.94
N THR A 232 -23.53 -14.84 -0.93
CA THR A 232 -22.32 -14.85 -0.09
C THR A 232 -21.13 -14.56 -0.98
N TYR A 233 -20.34 -13.56 -0.60
CA TYR A 233 -19.13 -13.15 -1.31
C TYR A 233 -17.92 -13.33 -0.40
N GLU A 234 -16.81 -13.76 -0.97
CA GLU A 234 -15.54 -13.94 -0.26
C GLU A 234 -14.38 -13.35 -1.08
N PRO A 235 -13.35 -12.79 -0.44
CA PRO A 235 -12.15 -12.37 -1.14
C PRO A 235 -11.37 -13.60 -1.60
N LEU A 236 -10.62 -13.46 -2.70
CA LEU A 236 -9.51 -14.38 -2.93
C LEU A 236 -8.41 -14.04 -1.93
N THR A 237 -7.83 -15.07 -1.32
CA THR A 237 -6.72 -14.89 -0.37
C THR A 237 -5.52 -15.69 -0.83
N THR A 238 -4.34 -15.08 -0.72
CA THR A 238 -3.05 -15.74 -0.96
C THR A 238 -2.35 -16.14 0.33
N SER A 239 -3.03 -16.03 1.46
CA SER A 239 -2.45 -16.26 2.79
C SER A 239 -1.85 -17.66 2.97
N ASP A 240 -2.37 -18.65 2.26
CA ASP A 240 -1.90 -20.04 2.36
C ASP A 240 -0.65 -20.33 1.50
N TYR A 241 -0.29 -19.41 0.59
CA TYR A 241 0.82 -19.60 -0.33
C TYR A 241 2.18 -19.27 0.31
N PRO A 242 3.20 -20.12 0.10
CA PRO A 242 4.55 -19.80 0.53
C PRO A 242 5.12 -18.61 -0.24
N SER A 243 5.84 -17.77 0.49
CA SER A 243 6.64 -16.66 -0.02
C SER A 243 8.11 -17.06 0.03
N PHE A 244 8.80 -17.08 -1.11
CA PHE A 244 10.21 -17.43 -1.20
C PHE A 244 11.07 -16.20 -1.41
N PHE A 245 12.32 -16.27 -0.98
CA PHE A 245 13.28 -15.18 -1.13
C PHE A 245 14.26 -15.51 -2.25
N GLY A 246 14.66 -14.52 -3.02
CA GLY A 246 15.54 -14.73 -4.15
C GLY A 246 16.13 -13.46 -4.72
N THR A 247 16.86 -13.63 -5.82
CA THR A 247 17.48 -12.54 -6.58
C THR A 247 17.04 -12.62 -8.03
N VAL A 248 16.59 -11.49 -8.59
CA VAL A 248 16.23 -11.37 -10.01
C VAL A 248 17.48 -11.64 -10.86
N GLN A 249 17.41 -12.60 -11.78
CA GLN A 249 18.51 -12.96 -12.66
C GLN A 249 18.38 -12.30 -14.03
N THR A 250 17.19 -12.40 -14.62
CA THR A 250 16.88 -11.85 -15.94
C THR A 250 15.46 -11.31 -15.94
N ILE A 251 15.24 -10.24 -16.72
CA ILE A 251 13.93 -9.62 -16.89
C ILE A 251 13.57 -9.71 -18.38
N GLY A 252 12.48 -10.41 -18.67
CA GLY A 252 11.85 -10.47 -19.98
C GLY A 252 10.69 -9.48 -20.10
N ASP A 253 9.94 -9.55 -21.20
CA ASP A 253 8.87 -8.60 -21.48
C ASP A 253 7.72 -8.64 -20.45
N ASN A 254 7.33 -9.85 -20.00
CA ASN A 254 6.23 -10.06 -19.03
C ASN A 254 6.58 -11.06 -17.93
N THR A 255 7.86 -11.46 -17.84
CA THR A 255 8.33 -12.50 -16.93
C THR A 255 9.69 -12.13 -16.35
N ALA A 256 9.98 -12.59 -15.16
CA ALA A 256 11.30 -12.51 -14.53
C ALA A 256 11.77 -13.91 -14.13
N GLU A 257 13.07 -14.15 -14.21
CA GLU A 257 13.70 -15.32 -13.60
C GLU A 257 14.22 -14.93 -12.22
N ILE A 258 13.76 -15.63 -11.19
CA ILE A 258 14.16 -15.42 -9.80
C ILE A 258 14.93 -16.65 -9.35
N LYS A 259 16.16 -16.45 -8.88
CA LYS A 259 16.97 -17.51 -8.27
C LYS A 259 16.78 -17.47 -6.75
N LEU A 260 16.27 -18.57 -6.19
CA LEU A 260 15.96 -18.63 -4.76
C LEU A 260 17.24 -18.59 -3.89
N THR A 261 17.07 -18.31 -2.60
CA THR A 261 18.17 -18.21 -1.62
C THR A 261 18.98 -19.50 -1.47
N ASP A 262 18.41 -20.66 -1.82
CA ASP A 262 19.12 -21.95 -1.91
C ASP A 262 20.24 -22.00 -2.98
N LYS A 263 20.30 -20.97 -3.84
CA LYS A 263 21.25 -20.80 -4.95
C LYS A 263 21.20 -21.89 -6.02
N LYS A 264 20.17 -22.73 -6.05
CA LYS A 264 19.99 -23.83 -7.00
C LYS A 264 18.67 -23.73 -7.77
N THR A 265 17.58 -23.40 -7.07
CA THR A 265 16.24 -23.35 -7.65
C THR A 265 16.04 -22.04 -8.40
N VAL A 266 15.42 -22.12 -9.58
CA VAL A 266 15.11 -20.96 -10.43
C VAL A 266 13.63 -20.98 -10.77
N CYS A 267 12.95 -19.87 -10.54
CA CYS A 267 11.54 -19.69 -10.80
C CYS A 267 11.36 -18.67 -11.94
N THR A 268 10.71 -19.06 -13.02
CA THR A 268 10.25 -18.12 -14.05
C THR A 268 8.82 -17.71 -13.70
N VAL A 269 8.61 -16.42 -13.42
CA VAL A 269 7.34 -15.90 -12.89
C VAL A 269 6.84 -14.74 -13.74
N PRO A 270 5.53 -14.48 -13.81
CA PRO A 270 5.02 -13.27 -14.42
C PRO A 270 5.36 -12.03 -13.57
N THR A 271 5.45 -10.86 -14.21
CA THR A 271 5.82 -9.59 -13.55
C THR A 271 4.65 -8.64 -13.34
N TYR A 272 3.41 -9.07 -13.65
CA TYR A 272 2.28 -8.15 -13.64
C TYR A 272 1.76 -7.84 -12.24
N TYR A 273 2.02 -8.66 -11.22
CA TYR A 273 1.84 -8.28 -9.80
C TYR A 273 3.19 -7.98 -9.18
N CYS A 274 3.57 -6.70 -9.20
CA CYS A 274 4.85 -6.22 -8.68
C CYS A 274 4.65 -4.84 -8.05
N ASP A 275 5.11 -4.67 -6.81
CA ASP A 275 4.97 -3.43 -6.04
C ASP A 275 6.02 -2.35 -6.37
N GLY A 276 6.91 -2.60 -7.33
CA GLY A 276 7.99 -1.69 -7.68
C GLY A 276 8.70 -2.02 -8.99
N GLU A 277 9.74 -1.25 -9.33
CA GLU A 277 10.55 -1.48 -10.52
C GLU A 277 11.54 -2.64 -10.31
N LEU A 278 11.50 -3.64 -11.20
CA LEU A 278 12.46 -4.74 -11.19
C LEU A 278 13.79 -4.36 -11.83
N SER A 279 14.88 -4.84 -11.24
CA SER A 279 16.22 -4.78 -11.83
C SER A 279 16.99 -6.08 -11.59
N GLU A 280 17.88 -6.45 -12.51
CA GLU A 280 18.73 -7.63 -12.32
C GLU A 280 19.62 -7.47 -11.09
N GLY A 281 19.67 -8.50 -10.24
CA GLY A 281 20.36 -8.49 -8.97
C GLY A 281 19.53 -7.99 -7.78
N LEU A 282 18.32 -7.46 -8.01
CA LEU A 282 17.40 -7.06 -6.94
C LEU A 282 17.01 -8.28 -6.08
N GLU A 283 17.08 -8.11 -4.76
CA GLU A 283 16.54 -9.06 -3.80
C GLU A 283 15.03 -8.88 -3.69
N VAL A 284 14.28 -9.97 -3.80
CA VAL A 284 12.82 -9.95 -3.83
C VAL A 284 12.25 -11.07 -2.97
N MET A 285 11.02 -10.86 -2.51
CA MET A 285 10.14 -11.91 -2.00
C MET A 285 9.11 -12.23 -3.07
N VAL A 286 8.87 -13.52 -3.33
CA VAL A 286 7.93 -13.99 -4.35
C VAL A 286 6.92 -14.96 -3.75
N ILE A 287 5.63 -14.63 -3.86
CA ILE A 287 4.52 -15.46 -3.39
C ILE A 287 4.10 -16.39 -4.53
N LEU A 288 4.09 -17.70 -4.28
CA LEU A 288 3.84 -18.73 -5.30
C LEU A 288 2.79 -19.74 -4.84
N ASP A 289 1.86 -20.09 -5.73
CA ASP A 289 0.90 -21.18 -5.53
C ASP A 289 1.61 -22.54 -5.70
N CYS A 290 2.40 -22.93 -4.70
CA CYS A 290 3.16 -24.18 -4.70
C CYS A 290 3.43 -24.75 -3.30
N SER A 291 4.05 -25.94 -3.24
CA SER A 291 4.53 -26.53 -1.98
C SER A 291 5.83 -25.84 -1.52
N THR A 292 6.10 -25.91 -0.21
CA THR A 292 7.38 -25.48 0.39
C THR A 292 8.57 -26.34 -0.05
N ASP A 293 8.32 -27.56 -0.57
CA ASP A 293 9.35 -28.45 -1.13
C ASP A 293 10.04 -27.89 -2.40
N LEU A 294 9.56 -26.75 -2.90
CA LEU A 294 10.23 -26.01 -3.97
C LEU A 294 11.62 -25.53 -3.54
N PHE A 295 11.76 -25.11 -2.28
CA PHE A 295 13.05 -24.72 -1.72
C PHE A 295 14.00 -25.92 -1.62
N ASP A 296 15.25 -25.74 -2.03
CA ASP A 296 16.30 -26.77 -2.19
C ASP A 296 15.98 -27.86 -3.24
N SER A 297 14.92 -27.70 -4.04
CA SER A 297 14.59 -28.65 -5.11
C SER A 297 15.66 -28.67 -6.21
N GLY A 298 16.37 -27.55 -6.42
CA GLY A 298 17.35 -27.35 -7.48
C GLY A 298 16.75 -27.37 -8.88
N LYS A 299 15.43 -27.23 -9.00
CA LYS A 299 14.71 -27.26 -10.27
C LYS A 299 14.63 -25.88 -10.90
N SER A 300 14.39 -25.87 -12.21
CA SER A 300 13.86 -24.70 -12.91
C SER A 300 12.36 -24.94 -13.16
N GLU A 301 11.51 -24.12 -12.55
CA GLU A 301 10.05 -24.22 -12.67
C GLU A 301 9.46 -22.89 -13.14
N SER A 302 8.35 -22.95 -13.89
CA SER A 302 7.64 -21.78 -14.40
C SER A 302 6.26 -21.73 -13.78
N PHE A 303 5.84 -20.54 -13.38
CA PHE A 303 4.54 -20.30 -12.74
C PHE A 303 3.71 -19.37 -13.62
N ASP A 304 2.40 -19.63 -13.67
CA ASP A 304 1.44 -18.76 -14.38
C ASP A 304 0.97 -17.57 -13.52
N TYR A 305 1.36 -17.56 -12.24
CA TYR A 305 0.94 -16.59 -11.24
C TYR A 305 2.06 -16.39 -10.21
N ALA A 306 2.33 -15.15 -9.84
CA ALA A 306 3.21 -14.79 -8.74
C ALA A 306 2.87 -13.36 -8.27
N VAL A 307 3.17 -13.07 -7.01
CA VAL A 307 3.27 -11.69 -6.49
C VAL A 307 4.72 -11.43 -6.14
N ILE A 308 5.29 -10.33 -6.65
CA ILE A 308 6.68 -9.95 -6.41
C ILE A 308 6.71 -8.71 -5.52
N CYS A 309 7.35 -8.84 -4.37
CA CYS A 309 7.63 -7.75 -3.45
C CYS A 309 9.10 -7.32 -3.61
N THR A 310 9.31 -6.05 -3.96
CA THR A 310 10.61 -5.47 -4.32
C THR A 310 11.38 -4.91 -3.13
N ASP A 311 10.70 -4.67 -2.01
CA ASP A 311 11.34 -4.41 -0.71
C ASP A 311 10.88 -5.43 0.34
N PRO A 312 11.55 -6.59 0.43
CA PRO A 312 11.22 -7.60 1.43
C PRO A 312 11.27 -7.07 2.87
N ALA A 313 12.05 -6.02 3.16
CA ALA A 313 12.20 -5.45 4.51
C ALA A 313 10.91 -4.81 5.02
N GLU A 314 10.06 -4.29 4.14
CA GLU A 314 8.73 -3.77 4.53
C GLU A 314 7.84 -4.86 5.11
N TYR A 315 8.02 -6.10 4.66
CA TYR A 315 7.22 -7.26 5.08
C TYR A 315 7.81 -7.98 6.31
N ASP A 316 9.04 -7.62 6.71
CA ASP A 316 9.70 -8.14 7.91
C ASP A 316 10.17 -7.05 8.88
N PRO A 317 9.27 -6.48 9.69
CA PRO A 317 9.64 -5.49 10.69
C PRO A 317 10.54 -6.04 11.80
N SER A 318 10.75 -7.37 11.87
CA SER A 318 11.62 -8.00 12.86
C SER A 318 13.10 -7.98 12.44
N GLY A 319 13.39 -7.71 11.17
CA GLY A 319 14.74 -7.50 10.65
C GLY A 319 15.57 -8.79 10.49
N HIS A 320 14.95 -9.89 10.03
CA HIS A 320 15.69 -11.10 9.67
C HIS A 320 16.63 -10.83 8.49
N GLU A 321 17.76 -11.52 8.48
CA GLU A 321 18.63 -11.53 7.31
C GLU A 321 18.00 -12.43 6.22
N PHE A 322 17.41 -11.83 5.19
CA PHE A 322 16.68 -12.55 4.12
C PHE A 322 17.48 -13.69 3.47
N GLY A 323 18.81 -13.59 3.43
CA GLY A 323 19.68 -14.66 2.93
C GLY A 323 19.62 -15.97 3.73
N ASN A 324 19.10 -15.95 4.97
CA ASN A 324 18.97 -17.11 5.85
C ASN A 324 17.53 -17.67 5.90
N ILE A 325 16.60 -17.06 5.18
CA ILE A 325 15.20 -17.47 5.14
C ILE A 325 14.96 -18.37 3.94
N ALA A 326 14.33 -19.52 4.17
CA ALA A 326 13.95 -20.42 3.11
C ALA A 326 12.61 -20.01 2.47
N TYR A 327 11.60 -19.81 3.32
CA TYR A 327 10.30 -19.30 2.91
C TYR A 327 9.59 -18.66 4.10
N ALA A 328 8.53 -17.92 3.81
CA ALA A 328 7.58 -17.39 4.78
C ALA A 328 6.15 -17.77 4.38
N LYS A 329 5.21 -17.68 5.31
CA LYS A 329 3.76 -17.81 5.05
C LYS A 329 3.02 -16.72 5.80
N ALA A 330 1.90 -16.22 5.28
CA ALA A 330 1.09 -15.28 6.02
C ALA A 330 0.59 -15.93 7.34
N ASP A 331 0.54 -15.14 8.41
CA ASP A 331 -0.06 -15.55 9.67
C ASP A 331 -1.58 -15.58 9.50
N SER A 332 -2.18 -16.75 9.66
CA SER A 332 -3.64 -16.93 9.56
C SER A 332 -4.43 -16.08 10.57
N ASN A 333 -3.79 -15.61 11.65
CA ASN A 333 -4.41 -14.74 12.65
C ASN A 333 -4.17 -13.24 12.39
N ASN A 334 -3.25 -12.92 11.48
CA ASN A 334 -2.90 -11.54 11.12
C ASN A 334 -2.37 -11.52 9.68
N LEU A 335 -3.24 -11.23 8.73
CA LEU A 335 -2.98 -11.31 7.29
C LEU A 335 -1.83 -10.40 6.80
N GLY A 336 -1.30 -9.51 7.64
CA GLY A 336 -0.16 -8.61 7.34
C GLY A 336 1.13 -8.99 8.01
N ARG A 337 1.15 -10.13 8.68
CA ARG A 337 2.36 -10.68 9.28
C ARG A 337 2.73 -11.96 8.58
N PHE A 338 4.02 -12.18 8.46
CA PHE A 338 4.58 -13.41 7.92
C PHE A 338 5.24 -14.22 9.04
N ILE A 339 5.04 -15.53 8.98
CA ILE A 339 5.75 -16.53 9.78
C ILE A 339 6.90 -17.04 8.92
N TYR A 340 8.12 -16.81 9.38
CA TYR A 340 9.35 -17.12 8.65
C TYR A 340 9.89 -18.51 9.04
N THR A 341 10.40 -19.24 8.04
CA THR A 341 11.16 -20.49 8.23
C THR A 341 12.60 -20.27 7.80
N GLU A 342 13.53 -20.39 8.73
CA GLU A 342 14.97 -20.31 8.45
C GLU A 342 15.49 -21.58 7.76
N ILE A 343 16.52 -21.44 6.95
CA ILE A 343 17.16 -22.55 6.23
C ILE A 343 17.61 -23.64 7.22
N GLY A 344 18.15 -23.26 8.38
CA GLY A 344 18.63 -24.19 9.40
C GLY A 344 17.53 -25.01 10.11
N ASP A 345 16.26 -24.68 9.91
CA ASP A 345 15.12 -25.42 10.46
C ASP A 345 14.53 -26.43 9.47
N ILE A 346 14.89 -26.35 8.20
CA ILE A 346 14.54 -27.36 7.17
C ILE A 346 15.53 -28.53 7.20
N GLU A 347 16.77 -28.30 7.61
CA GLU A 347 17.85 -29.30 7.63
C GLU A 347 17.82 -30.27 8.85
N LYS A 348 16.78 -30.21 9.70
CA LYS A 348 16.61 -31.09 10.89
C LYS A 348 15.40 -32.01 10.74
#